data_AF-A0A2D6ZCQ2-F1
#
_entry.id   AF-A0A2D6ZCQ2-F1
#
_cell.length_a   1.000
_cell.length_b   1.000
_cell.length_c   1.000
_cell.angle_alpha   90.00
_cell.angle_beta   90.00
_cell.angle_gamma   90.00
#
_symmetry.space_group_name_H-M   'P 1'
#
loop_
_entity.id
_entity.type
_entity.pdbx_description
1 polymer ?
#
loop_
_entity_poly.entity_id
_entity_poly.type
_entity_poly.pdbx_seq_one_letter_code
_entity_poly.pdbx_strand_id
1 'polypeptide(L)'
;MNQRKVNKADSNEDQNTIFKIDSEVMTDKALVYTSRAMIEENRLMILSNYAASFMGNRQLANQNTDDIFKNRELILNGYDCKNDVEENFIQAQSNRARLDYLEHRSKLNSSVLDVSEQMASINTQLIAINKAIMAANESIVEFNSKHIAMNSDLIDGNNAPEKATSEKNAVLIAENKSAMKAIMVSAQANRERMNKVLNASLENSEALIENKSEIACRRDSIMENRGAMLKNKNRIVG
;
A
#
# COMPACT_ATOMS: atom_id res chain seq x y z
N MET A 1 57.46 -11.20 -8.62
CA MET A 1 56.70 -12.47 -8.57
C MET A 1 56.13 -12.72 -9.98
N ASN A 2 56.27 -13.90 -10.58
CA ASN A 2 55.73 -14.15 -11.95
C ASN A 2 54.20 -13.98 -11.95
N GLN A 3 53.62 -13.39 -13.00
CA GLN A 3 52.19 -13.08 -13.17
C GLN A 3 51.26 -14.23 -12.75
N ARG A 4 51.61 -15.49 -13.05
CA ARG A 4 50.82 -16.66 -12.62
C ARG A 4 50.65 -16.75 -11.11
N LYS A 5 51.71 -16.47 -10.35
CA LYS A 5 51.69 -16.48 -8.89
C LYS A 5 50.91 -15.28 -8.33
N VAL A 6 50.99 -14.11 -9.01
CA VAL A 6 50.20 -12.92 -8.66
C VAL A 6 48.71 -13.20 -8.86
N ASN A 7 48.31 -13.68 -10.05
CA ASN A 7 46.92 -14.03 -10.34
C ASN A 7 46.33 -15.02 -9.33
N LYS A 8 47.11 -16.03 -8.92
CA LYS A 8 46.68 -17.01 -7.91
C LYS A 8 46.47 -16.37 -6.54
N ALA A 9 47.38 -15.49 -6.10
CA ALA A 9 47.25 -14.79 -4.82
C ALA A 9 46.03 -13.87 -4.83
N ASP A 10 45.86 -13.08 -5.89
CA ASP A 10 44.73 -12.17 -6.07
C ASP A 10 43.39 -12.93 -6.11
N SER A 11 43.30 -14.03 -6.84
CA SER A 11 42.07 -14.84 -6.91
C SER A 11 41.69 -15.43 -5.55
N ASN A 12 42.66 -15.81 -4.72
CA ASN A 12 42.41 -16.28 -3.36
C ASN A 12 41.92 -15.15 -2.45
N GLU A 13 42.43 -13.93 -2.61
CA GLU A 13 41.94 -12.75 -1.89
C GLU A 13 40.51 -12.38 -2.33
N ASP A 14 40.24 -12.46 -3.64
CA ASP A 14 38.92 -12.22 -4.21
C ASP A 14 37.87 -13.16 -3.60
N GLN A 15 38.18 -14.44 -3.37
CA GLN A 15 37.26 -15.39 -2.73
C GLN A 15 36.78 -14.92 -1.34
N ASN A 16 37.68 -14.40 -0.51
CA ASN A 16 37.31 -13.86 0.80
C ASN A 16 36.43 -12.61 0.68
N THR A 17 36.68 -11.79 -0.33
CA THR A 17 35.91 -10.58 -0.60
C THR A 17 34.51 -10.91 -1.12
N ILE A 18 34.41 -11.87 -2.05
CA ILE A 18 33.15 -12.40 -2.57
C ILE A 18 32.31 -12.97 -1.43
N PHE A 19 32.89 -13.72 -0.50
CA PHE A 19 32.15 -14.26 0.64
C PHE A 19 31.50 -13.15 1.50
N LYS A 20 32.20 -12.05 1.73
CA LYS A 20 31.65 -10.89 2.44
C LYS A 20 30.53 -10.23 1.64
N ILE A 21 30.73 -10.03 0.34
CA ILE A 21 29.71 -9.44 -0.56
C ILE A 21 28.46 -10.32 -0.59
N ASP A 22 28.62 -11.63 -0.69
CA ASP A 22 27.51 -12.59 -0.70
C ASP A 22 26.68 -12.46 0.59
N SER A 23 27.34 -12.42 1.75
CA SER A 23 26.66 -12.19 3.03
C SER A 23 25.85 -10.89 3.05
N GLU A 24 26.42 -9.78 2.57
CA GLU A 24 25.73 -8.49 2.52
C GLU A 24 24.52 -8.52 1.57
N VAL A 25 24.71 -9.03 0.35
CA VAL A 25 23.65 -9.11 -0.68
C VAL A 25 22.54 -10.07 -0.28
N MET A 26 22.86 -11.19 0.35
CA MET A 26 21.83 -12.14 0.83
C MET A 26 21.07 -11.61 2.04
N THR A 27 21.74 -10.86 2.92
CA THR A 27 21.08 -10.16 4.01
C THR A 27 20.19 -9.02 3.47
N ASP A 28 20.61 -8.34 2.40
CA ASP A 28 19.79 -7.36 1.67
C ASP A 28 18.52 -8.01 1.13
N LYS A 29 18.68 -9.14 0.44
CA LYS A 29 17.58 -9.92 -0.10
C LYS A 29 16.55 -10.25 1.00
N ALA A 30 16.99 -10.81 2.12
CA ALA A 30 16.10 -11.14 3.24
C ALA A 30 15.32 -9.91 3.75
N LEU A 31 16.02 -8.78 3.93
CA LEU A 31 15.40 -7.54 4.41
C LEU A 31 14.35 -6.99 3.43
N VAL A 32 14.63 -6.99 2.11
CA VAL A 32 13.65 -6.57 1.09
C VAL A 32 12.37 -7.42 1.18
N TYR A 33 12.50 -8.74 1.30
CA TYR A 33 11.33 -9.62 1.38
C TYR A 33 10.53 -9.40 2.66
N THR A 34 11.19 -9.22 3.80
CA THR A 34 10.52 -8.90 5.07
C THR A 34 9.79 -7.55 4.99
N SER A 35 10.45 -6.50 4.49
CA SER A 35 9.80 -5.20 4.31
C SER A 35 8.61 -5.30 3.35
N ARG A 36 8.72 -6.09 2.27
CA ARG A 36 7.59 -6.29 1.35
C ARG A 36 6.42 -7.00 2.01
N ALA A 37 6.67 -8.03 2.82
CA ALA A 37 5.61 -8.72 3.57
C ALA A 37 4.84 -7.74 4.47
N MET A 38 5.54 -6.90 5.22
CA MET A 38 4.91 -5.88 6.09
C MET A 38 4.10 -4.85 5.30
N ILE A 39 4.59 -4.41 4.13
CA ILE A 39 3.83 -3.51 3.26
C ILE A 39 2.51 -4.16 2.80
N GLU A 40 2.52 -5.44 2.46
CA GLU A 40 1.30 -6.15 2.06
C GLU A 40 0.34 -6.38 3.24
N GLU A 41 0.85 -6.66 4.43
CA GLU A 41 0.04 -6.72 5.66
C GLU A 41 -0.63 -5.38 5.96
N ASN A 42 0.11 -4.27 5.88
CA ASN A 42 -0.45 -2.92 5.98
C ASN A 42 -1.54 -2.67 4.95
N ARG A 43 -1.33 -3.11 3.70
CA ARG A 43 -2.32 -2.98 2.63
C ARG A 43 -3.61 -3.75 2.94
N LEU A 44 -3.51 -4.94 3.51
CA LEU A 44 -4.68 -5.71 3.94
C LEU A 44 -5.42 -5.01 5.09
N MET A 45 -4.69 -4.43 6.05
CA MET A 45 -5.28 -3.64 7.13
C MET A 45 -5.99 -2.38 6.61
N ILE A 46 -5.41 -1.68 5.63
CA ILE A 46 -6.03 -0.54 4.95
C ILE A 46 -7.38 -0.96 4.35
N LEU A 47 -7.41 -2.06 3.60
CA LEU A 47 -8.64 -2.56 2.97
C LEU A 47 -9.69 -2.94 4.01
N SER A 48 -9.28 -3.56 5.12
CA SER A 48 -10.16 -3.85 6.25
C SER A 48 -10.75 -2.58 6.86
N ASN A 49 -9.94 -1.55 7.10
CA ASN A 49 -10.38 -0.27 7.67
C ASN A 49 -11.33 0.47 6.71
N TYR A 50 -11.08 0.40 5.40
CA TYR A 50 -11.98 0.96 4.37
C TYR A 50 -13.34 0.26 4.36
N ALA A 51 -13.37 -1.07 4.37
CA ALA A 51 -14.62 -1.82 4.45
C ALA A 51 -15.41 -1.46 5.72
N ALA A 52 -14.74 -1.42 6.88
CA ALA A 52 -15.37 -1.09 8.15
C ALA A 52 -15.94 0.35 8.18
N SER A 53 -15.21 1.32 7.63
CA SER A 53 -15.60 2.74 7.61
C SER A 53 -16.67 3.04 6.57
N PHE A 54 -16.42 2.66 5.32
CA PHE A 54 -17.24 3.05 4.18
C PHE A 54 -18.43 2.12 3.95
N MET A 55 -18.25 0.80 4.07
CA MET A 55 -19.36 -0.13 3.87
C MET A 55 -20.17 -0.31 5.14
N GLY A 56 -19.50 -0.43 6.30
CA GLY A 56 -20.17 -0.61 7.60
C GLY A 56 -20.73 0.68 8.18
N ASN A 57 -19.85 1.50 8.77
CA ASN A 57 -20.26 2.66 9.57
C ASN A 57 -21.08 3.66 8.76
N ARG A 58 -20.63 3.99 7.56
CA ARG A 58 -21.31 4.98 6.72
C ARG A 58 -22.72 4.54 6.30
N GLN A 59 -22.92 3.26 5.98
CA GLN A 59 -24.26 2.77 5.63
C GLN A 59 -25.21 2.91 6.81
N LEU A 60 -24.77 2.54 8.02
CA LEU A 60 -25.55 2.69 9.24
C LEU A 60 -25.85 4.16 9.56
N ALA A 61 -24.86 5.05 9.44
CA ALA A 61 -25.04 6.48 9.67
C ALA A 61 -26.01 7.13 8.68
N ASN A 62 -25.93 6.75 7.40
CA ASN A 62 -26.86 7.21 6.37
C ASN A 62 -28.28 6.71 6.64
N GLN A 63 -28.43 5.43 7.02
CA GLN A 63 -29.74 4.88 7.37
C GLN A 63 -30.36 5.63 8.55
N ASN A 64 -29.57 5.93 9.59
CA ASN A 64 -30.05 6.74 10.72
C ASN A 64 -30.49 8.13 10.26
N THR A 65 -29.75 8.76 9.34
CA THR A 65 -30.11 10.06 8.75
C THR A 65 -31.46 9.97 8.05
N ASP A 66 -31.64 9.00 7.14
CA ASP A 66 -32.89 8.82 6.41
C ASP A 66 -34.07 8.56 7.36
N ASP A 67 -33.87 7.74 8.40
CA ASP A 67 -34.91 7.46 9.39
C ASP A 67 -35.25 8.69 10.25
N ILE A 68 -34.28 9.54 10.58
CA ILE A 68 -34.51 10.81 11.30
C ILE A 68 -35.40 11.75 10.48
N PHE A 69 -35.14 11.89 9.18
CA PHE A 69 -35.96 12.76 8.32
C PHE A 69 -37.36 12.18 8.09
N LYS A 70 -37.50 10.87 7.91
CA LYS A 70 -38.82 10.20 7.86
C LYS A 70 -39.61 10.39 9.16
N ASN A 71 -38.97 10.25 10.31
CA ASN A 71 -39.63 10.51 11.59
C ASN A 71 -40.13 11.96 11.69
N ARG A 72 -39.36 12.92 11.18
CA ARG A 72 -39.79 14.33 11.15
C ARG A 72 -41.00 14.54 10.23
N GLU A 73 -41.04 13.90 9.06
CA GLU A 73 -42.22 13.94 8.18
C GLU A 73 -43.46 13.34 8.87
N LEU A 74 -43.32 12.20 9.55
CA LEU A 74 -44.42 11.59 10.29
C LEU A 74 -44.93 12.49 11.43
N ILE A 75 -44.04 13.15 12.16
CA ILE A 75 -44.41 14.11 13.20
C ILE A 75 -45.22 15.26 12.60
N LEU A 76 -44.71 15.88 11.54
CA LEU A 76 -45.34 17.03 10.90
C LEU A 76 -46.71 16.67 10.30
N ASN A 77 -46.82 15.52 9.64
CA ASN A 77 -48.08 15.05 9.07
C ASN A 77 -49.09 14.55 10.11
N GLY A 78 -48.67 14.37 11.36
CA GLY A 78 -49.54 13.93 12.46
C GLY A 78 -50.34 15.05 13.13
N TYR A 79 -50.08 16.32 12.80
CA TYR A 79 -50.82 17.45 13.34
C TYR A 79 -52.13 17.69 12.58
N ASP A 80 -53.20 17.98 13.32
CA ASP A 80 -54.52 18.35 12.79
C ASP A 80 -54.66 19.88 12.81
N CYS A 81 -54.34 20.51 11.68
CA CYS A 81 -54.36 21.96 11.51
C CYS A 81 -55.77 22.54 11.64
N LYS A 82 -55.89 23.67 12.35
CA LYS A 82 -57.17 24.38 12.57
C LYS A 82 -57.35 25.61 11.71
N ASN A 83 -56.29 26.08 11.06
CA ASN A 83 -56.27 27.28 10.24
C ASN A 83 -55.08 27.29 9.28
N ASP A 84 -55.13 28.18 8.28
CA ASP A 84 -54.10 28.34 7.25
C ASP A 84 -52.72 28.68 7.82
N VAL A 85 -52.64 29.33 9.00
CA VAL A 85 -51.35 29.66 9.62
C VAL A 85 -50.63 28.40 10.09
N GLU A 86 -51.36 27.47 10.69
CA GLU A 86 -50.84 26.15 11.11
C GLU A 86 -50.43 25.30 9.90
N GLU A 87 -51.24 25.27 8.83
CA GLU A 87 -50.89 24.57 7.59
C GLU A 87 -49.62 25.12 6.95
N ASN A 88 -49.52 26.45 6.84
CA ASN A 88 -48.34 27.12 6.31
C ASN A 88 -47.09 26.84 7.16
N PHE A 89 -47.23 26.77 8.49
CA PHE A 89 -46.13 26.40 9.39
C PHE A 89 -45.63 24.97 9.11
N ILE A 90 -46.53 24.00 8.99
CA ILE A 90 -46.16 22.60 8.70
C ILE A 90 -45.47 22.49 7.34
N GLN A 91 -46.01 23.17 6.32
CA GLN A 91 -45.40 23.17 4.98
C GLN A 91 -44.01 23.82 4.99
N ALA A 92 -43.85 24.95 5.68
CA ALA A 92 -42.56 25.63 5.82
C ALA A 92 -41.53 24.74 6.55
N GLN A 93 -41.95 24.06 7.62
CA GLN A 93 -41.08 23.14 8.37
C GLN A 93 -40.69 21.90 7.56
N SER A 94 -41.61 21.36 6.76
CA SER A 94 -41.35 20.24 5.84
C SER A 94 -40.36 20.64 4.75
N ASN A 95 -40.53 21.83 4.16
CA ASN A 95 -39.60 22.37 3.17
C ASN A 95 -38.20 22.57 3.76
N ARG A 96 -38.12 23.15 4.96
CA ARG A 96 -36.84 23.33 5.66
C ARG A 96 -36.15 22.00 5.93
N ALA A 97 -36.87 21.01 6.44
CA ALA A 97 -36.32 19.68 6.67
C ALA A 97 -35.79 19.04 5.38
N ARG A 98 -36.52 19.16 4.28
CA ARG A 98 -36.09 18.64 2.98
C ARG A 98 -34.84 19.36 2.47
N LEU A 99 -34.76 20.69 2.63
CA LEU A 99 -33.57 21.46 2.27
C LEU A 99 -32.35 21.05 3.13
N ASP A 100 -32.51 20.92 4.44
CA ASP A 100 -31.43 20.46 5.35
C ASP A 100 -30.92 19.07 4.92
N TYR A 101 -31.81 18.15 4.56
CA TYR A 101 -31.44 16.82 4.06
C TYR A 101 -30.65 16.91 2.74
N LEU A 102 -31.16 17.68 1.78
CA LEU A 102 -30.53 17.83 0.46
C LEU A 102 -29.16 18.51 0.56
N GLU A 103 -29.02 19.52 1.42
CA GLU A 103 -27.74 20.17 1.69
C GLU A 103 -26.73 19.17 2.28
N HIS A 104 -27.15 18.41 3.30
CA HIS A 104 -26.30 17.37 3.88
C HIS A 104 -25.89 16.32 2.85
N ARG A 105 -26.84 15.83 2.03
CA ARG A 105 -26.57 14.88 0.94
C ARG A 105 -25.62 15.44 -0.11
N SER A 106 -25.77 16.72 -0.47
CA SER A 106 -24.88 17.38 -1.43
C SER A 106 -23.44 17.43 -0.91
N LYS A 107 -23.23 17.89 0.34
CA LYS A 107 -21.91 17.92 0.98
C LYS A 107 -21.29 16.53 1.06
N LEU A 108 -22.10 15.54 1.45
CA LEU A 108 -21.68 14.16 1.55
C LEU A 108 -21.24 13.57 0.20
N ASN A 109 -21.93 13.92 -0.89
CA ASN A 109 -21.57 13.50 -2.25
C ASN A 109 -20.23 14.13 -2.67
N SER A 110 -19.99 15.41 -2.39
CA SER A 110 -18.69 16.05 -2.64
C SER A 110 -17.57 15.33 -1.89
N SER A 111 -17.73 15.04 -0.60
CA SER A 111 -16.73 14.30 0.16
C SER A 111 -16.47 12.88 -0.38
N VAL A 112 -17.47 12.23 -1.00
CA VAL A 112 -17.25 10.92 -1.67
C VAL A 112 -16.41 11.09 -2.91
N LEU A 113 -16.73 12.11 -3.70
CA LEU A 113 -16.04 12.39 -4.94
C LEU A 113 -14.56 12.65 -4.66
N ASP A 114 -14.26 13.53 -3.70
CA ASP A 114 -12.88 13.86 -3.31
C ASP A 114 -12.08 12.61 -2.92
N VAL A 115 -12.68 11.71 -2.12
CA VAL A 115 -12.05 10.44 -1.73
C VAL A 115 -11.89 9.50 -2.93
N SER A 116 -12.89 9.45 -3.82
CA SER A 116 -12.86 8.58 -5.01
C SER A 116 -11.78 9.00 -6.00
N GLU A 117 -11.56 10.31 -6.16
CA GLU A 117 -10.47 10.85 -6.98
C GLU A 117 -9.10 10.45 -6.42
N GLN A 118 -8.91 10.52 -5.10
CA GLN A 118 -7.68 10.04 -4.46
C GLN A 118 -7.48 8.54 -4.66
N MET A 119 -8.53 7.72 -4.51
CA MET A 119 -8.46 6.28 -4.77
C MET A 119 -8.12 5.97 -6.22
N ALA A 120 -8.67 6.71 -7.19
CA ALA A 120 -8.34 6.56 -8.60
C ALA A 120 -6.86 6.89 -8.88
N SER A 121 -6.32 7.93 -8.24
CA SER A 121 -4.89 8.25 -8.30
C SER A 121 -4.02 7.14 -7.73
N ILE A 122 -4.37 6.60 -6.55
CA ILE A 122 -3.65 5.46 -5.94
C ILE A 122 -3.67 4.23 -6.85
N ASN A 123 -4.81 3.92 -7.48
CA ASN A 123 -4.91 2.81 -8.42
C ASN A 123 -3.98 2.98 -9.63
N THR A 124 -3.83 4.21 -10.13
CA THR A 124 -2.87 4.51 -11.20
C THR A 124 -1.44 4.23 -10.76
N GLN A 125 -1.09 4.60 -9.52
CA GLN A 125 0.24 4.32 -8.95
C GLN A 125 0.47 2.81 -8.78
N LEU A 126 -0.53 2.05 -8.32
CA LEU A 126 -0.44 0.58 -8.22
C LEU A 126 -0.24 -0.10 -9.58
N ILE A 127 -0.88 0.40 -10.64
CA ILE A 127 -0.65 -0.08 -12.01
C ILE A 127 0.79 0.20 -12.46
N ALA A 128 1.31 1.38 -12.15
CA ALA A 128 2.70 1.73 -12.47
C ALA A 128 3.70 0.82 -11.72
N ILE A 129 3.43 0.51 -10.45
CA ILE A 129 4.24 -0.43 -9.66
C ILE A 129 4.24 -1.82 -10.31
N ASN A 130 3.09 -2.32 -10.77
CA ASN A 130 3.02 -3.61 -11.47
C ASN A 130 3.87 -3.62 -12.74
N LYS A 131 3.85 -2.54 -13.53
CA LYS A 131 4.72 -2.42 -14.72
C LYS A 131 6.20 -2.44 -14.35
N ALA A 132 6.59 -1.77 -13.26
CA ALA A 132 7.97 -1.79 -12.77
C ALA A 132 8.41 -3.19 -12.31
N ILE A 133 7.53 -3.95 -11.65
CA ILE A 133 7.79 -5.36 -11.28
C ILE A 133 7.97 -6.21 -12.53
N MET A 134 7.12 -6.05 -13.55
CA MET A 134 7.28 -6.78 -14.82
C MET A 134 8.62 -6.47 -15.50
N ALA A 135 9.04 -5.20 -15.54
CA ALA A 135 10.33 -4.81 -16.08
C ALA A 135 11.51 -5.41 -15.28
N ALA A 136 11.41 -5.48 -13.95
CA ALA A 136 12.40 -6.15 -13.12
C ALA A 136 12.45 -7.66 -13.35
N ASN A 137 11.31 -8.30 -13.65
CA ASN A 137 11.29 -9.71 -14.00
C ASN A 137 11.93 -9.98 -15.37
N GLU A 138 11.77 -9.07 -16.33
CA GLU A 138 12.42 -9.18 -17.64
C GLU A 138 13.94 -9.17 -17.49
N SER A 139 14.50 -8.31 -16.64
CA SER A 139 15.95 -8.27 -16.41
C SER A 139 16.50 -9.58 -15.81
N ILE A 140 15.68 -10.31 -15.03
CA ILE A 140 16.03 -11.67 -14.56
C ILE A 140 16.09 -12.66 -15.73
N VAL A 141 15.12 -12.60 -16.65
CA VAL A 141 15.10 -13.46 -17.84
C VAL A 141 16.29 -13.17 -18.76
N GLU A 142 16.59 -11.89 -18.99
CA GLU A 142 17.76 -11.46 -19.78
C GLU A 142 19.06 -11.94 -19.14
N PHE A 143 19.23 -11.74 -17.83
CA PHE A 143 20.39 -12.22 -17.08
C PHE A 143 20.55 -13.73 -17.22
N ASN A 144 19.48 -14.49 -17.00
CA ASN A 144 19.50 -15.95 -17.12
C ASN A 144 19.86 -16.38 -18.55
N SER A 145 19.29 -15.75 -19.57
CA SER A 145 19.54 -16.06 -20.98
C SER A 145 21.00 -15.82 -21.35
N LYS A 146 21.57 -14.68 -20.93
CA LYS A 146 23.00 -14.36 -21.12
C LYS A 146 23.89 -15.42 -20.49
N HIS A 147 23.61 -15.81 -19.25
CA HIS A 147 24.43 -16.80 -18.54
C HIS A 147 24.27 -18.22 -19.08
N ILE A 148 23.08 -18.60 -19.59
CA ILE A 148 22.89 -19.86 -20.32
C ILE A 148 23.76 -19.91 -21.58
N ALA A 149 23.80 -18.81 -22.35
CA ALA A 149 24.65 -18.71 -23.54
C ALA A 149 26.14 -18.82 -23.18
N MET A 150 26.59 -18.09 -22.14
CA MET A 150 27.97 -18.19 -21.64
C MET A 150 28.33 -19.61 -21.18
N ASN A 151 27.40 -20.29 -20.51
CA ASN A 151 27.61 -21.68 -20.10
C ASN A 151 27.70 -22.62 -21.31
N SER A 152 26.89 -22.37 -22.35
CA SER A 152 26.95 -23.14 -23.60
C SER A 152 28.31 -22.96 -24.29
N ASP A 153 28.83 -21.73 -24.37
CA ASP A 153 30.16 -21.45 -24.92
C ASP A 153 31.30 -22.15 -24.16
N LEU A 154 31.15 -22.34 -22.85
CA LEU A 154 32.10 -23.11 -22.05
C LEU A 154 32.01 -24.60 -22.34
N ILE A 155 30.79 -25.15 -22.46
CA ILE A 155 30.54 -26.56 -22.79
C ILE A 155 31.07 -26.90 -24.18
N ASP A 156 30.82 -26.03 -25.17
CA ASP A 156 31.24 -26.21 -26.56
C ASP A 156 32.74 -25.96 -26.77
N GLY A 157 33.46 -25.51 -25.74
CA GLY A 157 34.90 -25.25 -25.79
C GLY A 157 35.28 -23.94 -26.49
N ASN A 158 34.32 -23.07 -26.81
CA ASN A 158 34.57 -21.74 -27.38
C ASN A 158 35.42 -20.89 -26.43
N ASN A 159 35.12 -20.96 -25.13
CA ASN A 159 35.85 -20.28 -24.04
C ASN A 159 36.59 -21.27 -23.11
N ALA A 160 37.14 -22.35 -23.65
CA ALA A 160 37.79 -23.40 -22.86
C ALA A 160 39.04 -22.90 -22.09
N PRO A 161 39.33 -23.41 -20.88
CA PRO A 161 40.49 -23.02 -20.08
C PRO A 161 41.85 -23.15 -20.78
N GLU A 162 41.97 -24.07 -21.75
CA GLU A 162 43.18 -24.29 -22.57
C GLU A 162 43.56 -23.06 -23.38
N LYS A 163 42.62 -22.14 -23.65
CA LYS A 163 42.83 -20.88 -24.36
C LYS A 163 43.25 -19.72 -23.44
N ALA A 164 43.34 -19.95 -22.12
CA ALA A 164 43.66 -18.92 -21.15
C ALA A 164 45.14 -18.49 -21.19
N THR A 165 45.42 -17.22 -20.91
CA THR A 165 46.78 -16.69 -20.74
C THR A 165 46.91 -15.94 -19.43
N SER A 166 48.14 -15.76 -18.95
CA SER A 166 48.37 -15.07 -17.67
C SER A 166 47.90 -13.62 -17.72
N GLU A 167 48.02 -12.98 -18.89
CA GLU A 167 47.63 -11.60 -19.15
C GLU A 167 46.10 -11.46 -19.20
N LYS A 168 45.40 -12.34 -19.93
CA LYS A 168 43.92 -12.34 -19.96
C LYS A 168 43.33 -12.58 -18.57
N ASN A 169 43.92 -13.51 -17.80
CA ASN A 169 43.48 -13.78 -16.44
C ASN A 169 43.70 -12.56 -15.53
N ALA A 170 44.80 -11.81 -15.71
CA ALA A 170 45.04 -10.59 -14.94
C ALA A 170 43.98 -9.51 -15.23
N VAL A 171 43.55 -9.37 -16.49
CA VAL A 171 42.45 -8.47 -16.88
C VAL A 171 41.15 -8.91 -16.22
N LEU A 172 40.77 -10.18 -16.33
CA LEU A 172 39.54 -10.72 -15.71
C LEU A 172 39.53 -10.53 -14.18
N ILE A 173 40.67 -10.76 -13.51
CA ILE A 173 40.80 -10.52 -12.06
C ILE A 173 40.61 -9.03 -11.73
N ALA A 174 41.19 -8.12 -12.53
CA ALA A 174 41.00 -6.69 -12.33
C ALA A 174 39.53 -6.27 -12.54
N GLU A 175 38.85 -6.82 -13.55
CA GLU A 175 37.41 -6.62 -13.79
C GLU A 175 36.57 -7.14 -12.62
N ASN A 176 36.88 -8.33 -12.10
CA ASN A 176 36.22 -8.91 -10.92
C ASN A 176 36.41 -8.00 -9.70
N LYS A 177 37.62 -7.48 -9.45
CA LYS A 177 37.89 -6.54 -8.35
C LYS A 177 37.07 -5.26 -8.47
N SER A 178 36.94 -4.72 -9.67
CA SER A 178 36.08 -3.56 -9.94
C SER A 178 34.60 -3.86 -9.68
N ALA A 179 34.11 -5.00 -10.17
CA ALA A 179 32.74 -5.45 -9.96
C ALA A 179 32.42 -5.69 -8.47
N MET A 180 33.31 -6.35 -7.73
CA MET A 180 33.19 -6.57 -6.29
C MET A 180 33.02 -5.25 -5.52
N LYS A 181 33.83 -4.24 -5.84
CA LYS A 181 33.72 -2.92 -5.23
C LYS A 181 32.38 -2.25 -5.54
N ALA A 182 31.94 -2.32 -6.80
CA ALA A 182 30.66 -1.74 -7.22
C ALA A 182 29.47 -2.43 -6.53
N ILE A 183 29.47 -3.76 -6.43
CA ILE A 183 28.42 -4.53 -5.77
C ILE A 183 28.36 -4.18 -4.28
N MET A 184 29.50 -4.10 -3.59
CA MET A 184 29.55 -3.74 -2.17
C MET A 184 28.97 -2.35 -1.91
N VAL A 185 29.33 -1.36 -2.73
CA VAL A 185 28.77 0.01 -2.64
C VAL A 185 27.25 -0.02 -2.85
N SER A 186 26.78 -0.78 -3.84
CA SER A 186 25.34 -0.90 -4.09
C SER A 186 24.60 -1.59 -2.95
N ALA A 187 25.16 -2.65 -2.35
CA ALA A 187 24.55 -3.37 -1.24
C ALA A 187 24.38 -2.44 -0.03
N GLN A 188 25.44 -1.71 0.33
CA GLN A 188 25.40 -0.74 1.45
C GLN A 188 24.37 0.37 1.21
N ALA A 189 24.34 0.95 0.01
CA ALA A 189 23.34 1.97 -0.35
C ALA A 189 21.91 1.42 -0.33
N ASN A 190 21.71 0.17 -0.76
CA ASN A 190 20.41 -0.49 -0.70
C ASN A 190 19.98 -0.74 0.75
N ARG A 191 20.89 -1.18 1.63
CA ARG A 191 20.61 -1.40 3.06
C ARG A 191 20.03 -0.16 3.73
N GLU A 192 20.62 1.01 3.51
CA GLU A 192 20.11 2.26 4.08
C GLU A 192 18.69 2.58 3.60
N ARG A 193 18.42 2.36 2.32
CA ARG A 193 17.08 2.56 1.73
C ARG A 193 16.07 1.58 2.29
N MET A 194 16.45 0.31 2.46
CA MET A 194 15.59 -0.72 3.04
C MET A 194 15.20 -0.39 4.48
N ASN A 195 16.14 0.06 5.31
CA ASN A 195 15.85 0.45 6.68
C ASN A 195 14.82 1.58 6.75
N LYS A 196 14.90 2.56 5.83
CA LYS A 196 13.89 3.63 5.73
C LYS A 196 12.51 3.08 5.37
N VAL A 197 12.43 2.16 4.40
CA VAL A 197 11.17 1.53 3.99
C VAL A 197 10.58 0.69 5.14
N LEU A 198 11.42 -0.05 5.87
CA LEU A 198 11.00 -0.83 7.02
C LEU A 198 10.40 0.05 8.13
N ASN A 199 11.09 1.13 8.49
CA ASN A 199 10.61 2.06 9.51
C ASN A 199 9.28 2.71 9.12
N ALA A 200 9.16 3.19 7.87
CA ALA A 200 7.89 3.71 7.38
C ALA A 200 6.77 2.66 7.39
N SER A 201 7.09 1.38 7.17
CA SER A 201 6.11 0.29 7.24
C SER A 201 5.66 0.02 8.68
N LEU A 202 6.56 0.15 9.66
CA LEU A 202 6.23 0.04 11.09
C LEU A 202 5.32 1.19 11.54
N GLU A 203 5.69 2.43 11.21
CA GLU A 203 4.89 3.63 11.52
C GLU A 203 3.48 3.53 10.90
N ASN A 204 3.39 3.08 9.65
CA ASN A 204 2.11 2.83 9.00
C ASN A 204 1.28 1.76 9.72
N SER A 205 1.92 0.68 10.20
CA SER A 205 1.22 -0.38 10.94
C SER A 205 0.60 0.16 12.23
N GLU A 206 1.34 0.97 13.00
CA GLU A 206 0.85 1.58 14.23
C GLU A 206 -0.34 2.51 13.95
N ALA A 207 -0.22 3.40 12.96
CA ALA A 207 -1.29 4.30 12.55
C ALA A 207 -2.56 3.54 12.09
N LEU A 208 -2.40 2.38 11.45
CA LEU A 208 -3.53 1.55 11.01
C LEU A 208 -4.29 0.89 12.17
N ILE A 209 -3.59 0.53 13.24
CA ILE A 209 -4.19 0.01 14.47
C ILE A 209 -4.97 1.11 15.19
N GLU A 210 -4.41 2.30 15.29
CA GLU A 210 -5.10 3.47 15.85
C GLU A 210 -6.36 3.81 15.04
N ASN A 211 -6.24 3.85 13.72
CA ASN A 211 -7.35 4.11 12.81
C ASN A 211 -8.48 3.08 13.00
N LYS A 212 -8.14 1.79 13.13
CA LYS A 212 -9.11 0.73 13.41
C LYS A 212 -9.87 0.97 14.72
N SER A 213 -9.17 1.43 15.75
CA SER A 213 -9.78 1.75 17.06
C SER A 213 -10.73 2.94 16.96
N GLU A 214 -10.34 3.99 16.22
CA GLU A 214 -11.21 5.14 15.96
C GLU A 214 -12.48 4.75 15.18
N ILE A 215 -12.35 3.87 14.18
CA ILE A 215 -13.50 3.35 13.42
C ILE A 215 -14.48 2.61 14.33
N ALA A 216 -13.97 1.84 15.30
CA ALA A 216 -14.82 1.15 16.28
C ALA A 216 -15.55 2.16 17.17
N CYS A 217 -14.86 3.14 17.74
CA CYS A 217 -15.47 4.20 18.56
C CYS A 217 -16.58 4.96 17.79
N ARG A 218 -16.32 5.32 16.53
CA ARG A 218 -17.32 5.97 15.67
C ARG A 218 -18.54 5.07 15.43
N ARG A 219 -18.37 3.75 15.36
CA ARG A 219 -19.48 2.80 15.24
C ARG A 219 -20.38 2.84 16.46
N ASP A 220 -19.80 2.93 17.65
CA ASP A 220 -20.57 3.00 18.89
C ASP A 220 -21.42 4.26 18.94
N SER A 221 -20.87 5.42 18.58
CA SER A 221 -21.64 6.68 18.47
C SER A 221 -22.78 6.59 17.45
N ILE A 222 -22.58 5.88 16.32
CA ILE A 222 -23.64 5.64 15.33
C ILE A 222 -24.75 4.77 15.91
N MET A 223 -24.41 3.77 16.73
CA MET A 223 -25.39 2.91 17.40
C MET A 223 -26.16 3.64 18.50
N GLU A 224 -25.50 4.53 19.25
CA GLU A 224 -26.17 5.42 20.20
C GLU A 224 -27.19 6.33 19.50
N ASN A 225 -26.79 6.95 18.38
CA ASN A 225 -27.69 7.76 17.56
C ASN A 225 -28.89 6.93 17.07
N ARG A 226 -28.66 5.67 16.66
CA ARG A 226 -29.72 4.74 16.27
C ARG A 226 -30.69 4.47 17.42
N GLY A 227 -30.18 4.22 18.62
CA GLY A 227 -30.99 4.02 19.82
C GLY A 227 -31.87 5.23 20.16
N ALA A 228 -31.31 6.44 20.08
CA ALA A 228 -32.07 7.68 20.28
C ALA A 228 -33.15 7.87 19.21
N MET A 229 -32.83 7.59 17.95
CA MET A 229 -33.79 7.65 16.83
C MET A 229 -34.97 6.67 17.03
N LEU A 230 -34.70 5.44 17.47
CA LEU A 230 -35.74 4.45 17.74
C LEU A 230 -36.67 4.87 18.89
N LYS A 231 -36.12 5.49 19.95
CA LYS A 231 -36.94 6.07 21.03
C LYS A 231 -37.88 7.15 20.50
N ASN A 232 -37.41 8.02 19.60
CA ASN A 232 -38.27 9.02 18.97
C ASN A 232 -39.37 8.36 18.12
N LYS A 233 -39.01 7.35 17.32
CA LYS A 233 -39.98 6.61 16.51
C LYS A 233 -41.10 5.99 17.35
N ASN A 234 -40.77 5.35 18.48
CA ASN A 234 -41.76 4.73 19.36
C ASN A 234 -42.76 5.73 19.94
N ARG A 235 -42.34 6.99 20.18
CA ARG A 235 -43.23 8.06 20.65
C ARG A 235 -44.16 8.62 19.57
N ILE A 236 -43.87 8.33 18.29
CA ILE A 236 -44.69 8.76 17.16
C ILE A 236 -45.77 7.71 16.85
N VAL A 237 -45.44 6.42 17.00
CA VAL A 237 -46.33 5.31 16.62
C VAL A 237 -47.09 4.67 17.78
N GLY A 238 -46.65 4.88 19.02
CA GLY A 238 -47.29 4.38 20.24
C GLY A 238 -47.99 5.50 20.98
#